data_AF-A0A7K4CRN3-F1
#
_entry.id   AF-A0A7K4CRN3-F1
#
_cell.length_a   1.000
_cell.length_b   1.000
_cell.length_c   1.000
_cell.angle_alpha   90.00
_cell.angle_beta   90.00
_cell.angle_gamma   90.00
#
_symmetry.space_group_name_H-M   'P 1'
#
loop_
_entity.id
_entity.type
_entity.pdbx_description
1 polymer ?
#
loop_
_entity_poly.entity_id
_entity_poly.type
_entity_poly.pdbx_seq_one_letter_code
_entity_poly.pdbx_strand_id
1 'polypeptide(L)' 'MSEETIPDKPGEMSLRVAEINKASAGRGLCSAGIHVARRLNIKAGEIVEIVGKKSTACIFFPNSEDEGKQIIRID' A
#
# COMPACT_ATOMS: atom_id res chain seq x y z
N MET A 1 -8.26 -4.40 -22.96
CA MET A 1 -7.75 -5.21 -21.84
C MET A 1 -8.32 -4.58 -20.58
N SER A 2 -9.46 -5.08 -20.15
CA SER A 2 -10.23 -4.54 -19.04
C SER A 2 -9.48 -4.77 -17.73
N GLU A 3 -9.09 -3.68 -17.06
CA GLU A 3 -8.68 -3.72 -15.66
C GLU A 3 -9.90 -4.09 -14.83
N GLU A 4 -9.92 -5.35 -14.40
CA GLU A 4 -10.92 -5.89 -13.49
C GLU A 4 -10.67 -5.24 -12.13
N THR A 5 -11.43 -4.18 -11.82
CA THR A 5 -11.43 -3.60 -10.48
C THR A 5 -12.00 -4.66 -9.54
N ILE A 6 -11.15 -5.30 -8.75
CA ILE A 6 -11.56 -6.25 -7.71
C ILE A 6 -12.46 -5.45 -6.75
N PRO A 7 -13.73 -5.86 -6.54
CA PRO A 7 -14.61 -5.14 -5.63
C PRO A 7 -14.01 -5.20 -4.22
N ASP A 8 -13.78 -4.04 -3.61
CA ASP A 8 -13.20 -3.90 -2.27
C ASP A 8 -14.01 -4.77 -1.28
N LYS A 9 -13.41 -5.86 -0.78
CA LYS A 9 -13.95 -6.56 0.39
C LYS A 9 -13.84 -5.65 1.62
N PRO A 10 -14.62 -5.89 2.69
CA PRO A 10 -14.41 -5.19 3.95
C PRO A 10 -12.97 -5.38 4.42
N GLY A 11 -12.22 -4.28 4.52
CA GLY A 11 -10.79 -4.29 4.85
C GLY A 11 -9.84 -4.20 3.66
N GLU A 12 -10.34 -3.93 2.45
CA GLU A 12 -9.52 -3.66 1.25
C GLU A 12 -9.64 -2.19 0.83
N MET A 13 -8.60 -1.69 0.15
CA MET A 13 -8.56 -0.34 -0.42
C MET A 13 -7.72 -0.35 -1.69
N SER A 14 -8.30 0.14 -2.77
CA SER A 14 -7.58 0.41 -4.01
C SER A 14 -6.68 1.64 -3.92
N LEU A 15 -5.38 1.47 -4.20
CA LEU A 15 -4.36 2.53 -4.21
C LEU A 15 -3.55 2.49 -5.51
N ARG A 16 -3.01 3.64 -5.92
CA ARG A 16 -2.08 3.71 -7.06
C ARG A 16 -0.66 3.42 -6.59
N VAL A 17 0.05 2.58 -7.34
CA VAL A 17 1.45 2.26 -7.06
C VAL A 17 2.35 3.45 -7.42
N ALA A 18 3.24 3.80 -6.51
CA ALA A 18 4.33 4.76 -6.71
C ALA A 18 5.66 4.13 -6.28
N GLU A 19 6.78 4.64 -6.79
CA GLU A 19 8.10 4.14 -6.40
C GLU A 19 8.52 4.65 -5.02
N ILE A 20 9.13 3.76 -4.23
CA ILE A 20 9.85 4.12 -3.01
C ILE A 20 11.19 4.80 -3.35
N ASN A 21 11.69 5.65 -2.46
CA ASN A 21 13.04 6.20 -2.60
C ASN A 21 14.08 5.07 -2.57
N LYS A 22 15.06 5.11 -3.49
CA LYS A 22 16.12 4.08 -3.66
C LYS A 22 16.87 3.74 -2.38
N ALA A 23 16.94 4.64 -1.40
CA ALA A 23 17.57 4.39 -0.10
C ALA A 23 16.81 3.36 0.78
N SER A 24 15.51 3.17 0.53
CA SER A 24 14.63 2.29 1.30
C SER A 24 14.19 1.05 0.51
N ALA A 25 14.64 0.91 -0.75
CA ALA A 25 14.31 -0.20 -1.63
C ALA A 25 15.04 -1.51 -1.24
N GLY A 26 14.44 -2.66 -1.57
CA GLY A 26 15.01 -4.00 -1.41
C GLY A 26 14.75 -4.66 -0.06
N ARG A 27 13.81 -4.14 0.74
CA ARG A 27 13.53 -4.62 2.10
C ARG A 27 12.12 -5.18 2.28
N GLY A 28 11.32 -5.25 1.21
CA GLY A 28 9.91 -5.63 1.31
C GLY A 28 9.12 -4.63 2.16
N LEU A 29 9.46 -3.35 2.07
CA LEU A 29 8.81 -2.27 2.79
C LEU A 29 7.83 -1.57 1.88
N CYS A 30 6.67 -1.21 2.42
CA CYS A 30 5.71 -0.37 1.74
C CYS A 30 5.22 0.75 2.64
N SER A 31 4.89 1.89 2.03
CA SER A 31 4.41 3.04 2.78
C SER A 31 3.26 3.76 2.09
N ALA A 32 2.28 4.22 2.86
CA ALA A 32 1.17 5.04 2.39
C ALA A 32 0.74 6.05 3.46
N GLY A 33 -0.21 6.92 3.13
CA GLY A 33 -0.75 7.91 4.07
C GLY A 33 -1.30 7.30 5.36
N ILE A 34 -1.28 8.07 6.45
CA ILE A 34 -1.81 7.68 7.77
C ILE A 34 -3.31 7.32 7.66
N HIS A 35 -4.06 8.00 6.81
CA HIS A 35 -5.47 7.71 6.51
C HIS A 35 -5.69 6.30 5.94
N VAL A 36 -4.73 5.74 5.17
CA VAL A 36 -4.80 4.36 4.67
C VAL A 36 -4.78 3.39 5.84
N ALA A 37 -3.82 3.59 6.75
CA ALA A 37 -3.69 2.75 7.94
C ALA A 37 -4.96 2.76 8.80
N ARG A 38 -5.56 3.95 8.99
CA ARG A 38 -6.82 4.11 9.74
C ARG A 38 -8.00 3.44 9.05
N ARG A 39 -8.12 3.60 7.73
CA ARG A 39 -9.23 3.03 6.96
C ARG A 39 -9.14 1.51 6.86
N LEU A 40 -7.93 0.97 6.77
CA LEU A 40 -7.67 -0.48 6.77
C LEU A 40 -7.58 -1.07 8.19
N ASN A 41 -7.55 -0.23 9.22
CA ASN A 41 -7.36 -0.63 10.63
C ASN A 41 -6.06 -1.45 10.85
N ILE A 42 -4.98 -1.04 10.20
CA ILE A 42 -3.65 -1.67 10.30
C ILE A 42 -2.67 -0.79 11.08
N LYS A 43 -1.64 -1.41 11.65
CA LYS A 43 -0.57 -0.76 12.42
C LYS A 43 0.75 -0.77 11.65
N ALA A 44 1.66 0.11 12.07
CA ALA A 44 3.03 0.09 11.56
C ALA A 44 3.71 -1.24 11.92
N GLY A 45 4.41 -1.84 10.96
CA GLY A 45 5.09 -3.12 11.12
C GLY A 45 4.22 -4.34 10.82
N GLU A 46 2.94 -4.17 10.50
CA GLU A 46 2.10 -5.28 10.04
C GLU A 46 2.40 -5.63 8.58
N ILE A 47 2.19 -6.90 8.24
CA ILE A 47 2.34 -7.39 6.86
C ILE A 47 1.01 -7.17 6.14
N VAL A 48 1.07 -6.52 4.99
CA VAL A 48 -0.07 -6.33 4.09
C VAL A 48 0.19 -7.02 2.76
N GLU A 49 -0.87 -7.57 2.18
CA GLU A 49 -0.84 -8.10 0.83
C GLU A 49 -1.30 -7.02 -0.15
N ILE A 50 -0.54 -6.84 -1.22
CA ILE A 50 -0.90 -5.98 -2.35
C ILE A 50 -1.28 -6.90 -3.49
N VAL A 51 -2.55 -6.81 -3.90
CA VAL A 51 -3.12 -7.60 -4.99
C VAL A 51 -3.24 -6.73 -6.23
N GLY A 52 -2.43 -7.02 -7.25
CA GLY A 52 -2.53 -6.42 -8.59
C GLY A 52 -2.50 -7.51 -9.66
N LYS A 53 -1.73 -7.30 -10.73
CA LYS A 53 -1.46 -8.36 -11.74
C LYS A 53 -0.72 -9.57 -11.14
N LYS A 54 0.07 -9.31 -10.10
CA LYS A 54 0.72 -10.29 -9.24
C LYS A 54 0.44 -9.88 -7.80
N SER A 55 0.36 -10.85 -6.89
CA SER A 55 0.32 -10.57 -5.47
C SER A 55 1.74 -10.46 -4.92
N THR A 56 1.92 -9.56 -3.96
CA THR A 56 3.16 -9.41 -3.19
C THR A 56 2.82 -9.00 -1.77
N ALA A 57 3.67 -9.36 -0.80
CA ALA A 57 3.50 -8.98 0.60
C ALA A 57 4.62 -8.04 1.03
N CYS A 58 4.27 -7.04 1.84
CA CYS A 58 5.22 -6.05 2.35
C CYS A 58 4.89 -5.67 3.79
N ILE A 59 5.89 -5.16 4.50
CA ILE A 59 5.73 -4.60 5.84
C ILE A 59 5.32 -3.13 5.69
N PHE A 60 4.16 -2.80 6.26
CA PHE A 60 3.56 -1.48 6.14
C PHE A 60 4.14 -0.48 7.15
N PHE A 61 4.51 0.71 6.66
CA PHE A 61 4.85 1.86 7.49
C PHE A 61 4.08 3.10 7.03
N PRO A 62 3.39 3.82 7.95
CA PRO A 62 2.68 5.03 7.58
C PRO A 62 3.66 6.16 7.22
N ASN A 63 3.34 6.91 6.17
CA ASN A 63 4.07 8.08 5.70
C ASN A 63 3.17 9.32 5.75
N SER A 64 3.56 10.36 6.51
CA SER A 64 2.81 11.62 6.59
C SER A 64 2.82 12.41 5.28
N GLU A 65 3.84 12.26 4.43
CA GLU A 65 3.94 12.98 3.16
C GLU A 65 2.88 12.57 2.14
N ASP A 66 2.29 11.38 2.32
CA ASP A 66 1.27 10.82 1.43
C ASP A 66 -0.13 10.88 2.07
N GLU A 67 -0.31 11.68 3.12
CA GLU A 67 -1.62 11.90 3.72
C GLU A 67 -2.59 12.55 2.72
N GLY A 68 -3.80 12.00 2.63
CA GLY A 68 -4.81 12.41 1.65
C GLY A 68 -4.54 11.94 0.21
N LYS A 69 -3.40 11.29 -0.08
CA LYS A 69 -3.09 10.73 -1.39
C LYS A 69 -3.49 9.26 -1.46
N GLN A 70 -4.13 8.86 -2.55
CA GLN A 70 -4.46 7.46 -2.84
C GLN A 70 -3.29 6.74 -3.50
N ILE A 71 -2.11 6.77 -2.86
CA ILE A 71 -0.91 6.10 -3.36
C ILE A 71 -0.30 5.16 -2.31
N ILE A 72 0.30 4.07 -2.79
CA ILE A 72 1.16 3.19 -2.00
C ILE A 72 2.54 3.15 -2.65
N ARG A 73 3.58 3.39 -1.86
CA ARG A 73 4.96 3.31 -2.30
C ARG A 73 5.51 1.93 -2.03
N ILE A 74 6.05 1.30 -3.06
CA ILE A 74 6.71 0.00 -3.02
C ILE A 74 8.01 0.05 -3.84
N ASP A 75 8.88 -0.93 -3.64
CA ASP A 75 10.07 -1.17 -4.47
C ASP A 75 9.79 -2.00 -5.72
#